data_AF-A0A951L501-F1
#
_entry.id   AF-A0A951L501-F1
#
_cell.length_a   1.000
_cell.length_b   1.000
_cell.length_c   1.000
_cell.angle_alpha   90.00
_cell.angle_beta   90.00
_cell.angle_gamma   90.00
#
_symmetry.space_group_name_H-M   'P 1'
#
loop_
_entity.id
_entity.type
_entity.pdbx_description
1 polymer ?
#
loop_
_entity_poly.entity_id
_entity_poly.type
_entity_poly.pdbx_seq_one_letter_code
_entity_poly.pdbx_strand_id
1 'polypeptide(L)'
;GTYRGEDFLDDDGNSDEPVRVSLAVTVSPDKLVLDYTGSSAQRPGNINAVAPMTYSASFFAIKILTDPEIPVNAGTFRSVELIIPEGSFLGARLPAAVCAGNTETTQRIADTVLKVCAQFAPERVPAASQGTMNTVAIGGHDPRSSEPGGRPYTYIETIGGGQGGRPMGPGDDGIQCNMTNTMNTPVEALEITYPLRVERYELREGSSGAGKHRGGNGLVRVIRAVGHTARVSLQCERRRFAPYGLQGGADGKPGRNAVLRGGGTVEEVPGKASLSLAADEVVVVETPGGGGWGVA
;
A
#
# COMPACT_ATOMS: atom_id res chain seq x y z
N GLY A 1 -27.58 3.30 -11.22
CA GLY A 1 -27.27 2.10 -12.03
C GLY A 1 -26.22 1.25 -11.32
N THR A 2 -25.83 0.10 -11.87
CA THR A 2 -24.81 -0.78 -11.29
C THR A 2 -23.54 -0.77 -12.13
N TYR A 3 -22.41 -0.52 -11.48
CA TYR A 3 -21.08 -0.42 -12.08
C TYR A 3 -20.18 -1.50 -11.48
N ARG A 4 -19.27 -2.07 -12.28
CA ARG A 4 -18.47 -3.22 -11.86
C ARG A 4 -17.00 -3.00 -12.17
N GLY A 5 -16.14 -3.53 -11.32
CA GLY A 5 -14.71 -3.52 -11.54
C GLY A 5 -13.99 -4.40 -10.54
N GLU A 6 -12.70 -4.56 -10.77
CA GLU A 6 -11.82 -5.36 -9.93
C GLU A 6 -10.41 -4.77 -9.88
N ASP A 7 -9.70 -5.14 -8.83
CA ASP A 7 -8.28 -4.94 -8.65
C ASP A 7 -7.70 -6.14 -7.85
N PHE A 8 -6.39 -6.26 -7.78
CA PHE A 8 -5.71 -7.45 -7.27
C PHE A 8 -4.58 -7.08 -6.31
N LEU A 9 -4.53 -7.73 -5.14
CA LEU A 9 -3.26 -7.83 -4.44
C LEU A 9 -2.35 -8.79 -5.23
N ASP A 10 -1.04 -8.53 -5.21
CA ASP A 10 -0.05 -9.27 -5.98
C ASP A 10 -0.06 -10.77 -5.67
N ASP A 11 -0.16 -11.09 -4.37
CA ASP A 11 -0.11 -12.44 -3.77
C ASP A 11 -0.50 -12.41 -2.27
N ASP A 12 -0.51 -13.56 -1.59
CA ASP A 12 -0.72 -13.66 -0.14
C ASP A 12 0.56 -13.88 0.69
N GLY A 13 1.72 -13.98 0.04
CA GLY A 13 3.01 -14.30 0.66
C GLY A 13 3.29 -15.79 0.86
N ASN A 14 2.32 -16.65 0.59
CA ASN A 14 2.46 -18.12 0.64
C ASN A 14 2.36 -18.76 -0.76
N SER A 15 1.78 -18.06 -1.73
CA SER A 15 1.59 -18.49 -3.11
C SER A 15 1.67 -17.30 -4.06
N ASP A 16 2.07 -17.49 -5.31
CA ASP A 16 2.10 -16.42 -6.34
C ASP A 16 0.71 -16.11 -6.96
N GLU A 17 -0.37 -16.61 -6.36
CA GLU A 17 -1.74 -16.43 -6.85
C GLU A 17 -2.25 -15.03 -6.48
N PRO A 18 -2.66 -14.18 -7.46
CA PRO A 18 -3.27 -12.90 -7.16
C PRO A 18 -4.51 -13.02 -6.28
N VAL A 19 -4.72 -12.04 -5.40
CA VAL A 19 -5.91 -12.00 -4.53
C VAL A 19 -6.87 -10.94 -5.07
N ARG A 20 -8.01 -11.40 -5.60
CA ARG A 20 -8.98 -10.55 -6.30
C ARG A 20 -9.90 -9.82 -5.33
N VAL A 21 -9.98 -8.50 -5.48
CA VAL A 21 -11.10 -7.68 -4.99
C VAL A 21 -12.07 -7.48 -6.14
N SER A 22 -13.23 -8.13 -6.08
CA SER A 22 -14.33 -7.94 -7.02
C SER A 22 -15.33 -6.97 -6.39
N LEU A 23 -15.80 -5.98 -7.14
CA LEU A 23 -16.73 -4.99 -6.64
C LEU A 23 -17.83 -4.67 -7.66
N ALA A 24 -19.07 -4.67 -7.18
CA ALA A 24 -20.19 -4.04 -7.86
C ALA A 24 -20.75 -2.90 -7.00
N VAL A 25 -20.87 -1.71 -7.58
CA VAL A 25 -21.44 -0.53 -6.93
C VAL A 25 -22.79 -0.23 -7.55
N THR A 26 -23.87 -0.36 -6.78
CA THR A 26 -25.22 0.03 -7.20
C THR A 26 -25.57 1.37 -6.58
N VAL A 27 -25.86 2.35 -7.45
CA VAL A 27 -26.24 3.71 -7.07
C VAL A 27 -27.75 3.88 -7.30
N SER A 28 -28.50 4.17 -6.23
CA SER A 28 -29.90 4.61 -6.24
C SER A 28 -30.02 6.03 -5.65
N PRO A 29 -31.19 6.70 -5.73
CA PRO A 29 -31.37 8.04 -5.19
C PRO A 29 -31.08 8.18 -3.68
N ASP A 30 -31.30 7.10 -2.92
CA ASP A 30 -31.26 7.07 -1.46
C ASP A 30 -30.15 6.19 -0.89
N LYS A 31 -29.49 5.37 -1.73
CA LYS A 31 -28.61 4.31 -1.26
C LYS A 31 -27.46 4.02 -2.22
N LEU A 32 -26.33 3.66 -1.63
CA LEU A 32 -25.16 3.13 -2.30
C LEU A 32 -24.88 1.72 -1.77
N VAL A 33 -24.89 0.72 -2.66
CA VAL A 33 -24.61 -0.68 -2.28
C VAL A 33 -23.30 -1.12 -2.89
N LEU A 34 -22.33 -1.49 -2.05
CA LEU A 34 -21.03 -2.05 -2.43
C LEU A 34 -21.05 -3.55 -2.22
N ASP A 35 -21.14 -4.31 -3.31
CA ASP A 35 -21.20 -5.76 -3.28
C ASP A 35 -19.84 -6.37 -3.67
N TYR A 36 -19.20 -7.01 -2.67
CA TYR A 36 -17.91 -7.67 -2.81
C TYR A 36 -18.01 -9.15 -3.21
N THR A 37 -19.20 -9.62 -3.58
CA THR A 37 -19.40 -10.97 -4.12
C THR A 37 -18.47 -11.24 -5.30
N GLY A 38 -17.80 -12.39 -5.26
CA GLY A 38 -16.76 -12.78 -6.21
C GLY A 38 -15.33 -12.44 -5.77
N SER A 39 -15.13 -11.73 -4.66
CA SER A 39 -13.78 -11.56 -4.09
C SER A 39 -13.19 -12.90 -3.63
N SER A 40 -11.86 -13.01 -3.61
CA SER A 40 -11.17 -14.24 -3.23
C SER A 40 -11.57 -14.75 -1.84
N ALA A 41 -11.56 -16.08 -1.67
CA ALA A 41 -11.69 -16.71 -0.36
C ALA A 41 -10.55 -16.26 0.58
N GLN A 42 -10.74 -16.42 1.89
CA GLN A 42 -9.66 -16.21 2.86
C GLN A 42 -8.39 -16.96 2.45
N ARG A 43 -7.24 -16.33 2.67
CA ARG A 43 -5.92 -16.83 2.27
C ARG A 43 -5.16 -17.40 3.49
N PRO A 44 -4.26 -18.38 3.28
CA PRO A 44 -3.34 -18.83 4.33
C PRO A 44 -2.39 -17.73 4.83
N GLY A 45 -2.03 -16.78 3.96
CA GLY A 45 -1.20 -15.61 4.30
C GLY A 45 -1.87 -14.61 5.25
N ASN A 46 -1.16 -13.52 5.56
CA ASN A 46 -1.59 -12.52 6.55
C ASN A 46 -2.39 -11.33 5.96
N ILE A 47 -2.71 -11.37 4.66
CA ILE A 47 -3.43 -10.30 3.94
C ILE A 47 -4.92 -10.25 4.25
N ASN A 48 -5.45 -11.19 5.04
CA ASN A 48 -6.87 -11.20 5.34
C ASN A 48 -7.28 -9.96 6.13
N ALA A 49 -8.46 -9.44 5.87
CA ALA A 49 -9.09 -8.35 6.59
C ALA A 49 -10.34 -8.87 7.30
N VAL A 50 -10.52 -8.43 8.55
CA VAL A 50 -11.83 -8.54 9.22
C VAL A 50 -12.80 -7.56 8.55
N ALA A 51 -14.09 -7.92 8.51
CA ALA A 51 -15.11 -7.09 7.85
C ALA A 51 -15.07 -5.60 8.22
N PRO A 52 -14.84 -5.18 9.49
CA PRO A 52 -14.69 -3.77 9.86
C PRO A 52 -13.63 -2.99 9.06
N MET A 53 -12.56 -3.65 8.60
CA MET A 53 -11.53 -3.01 7.77
C MET A 53 -12.03 -2.74 6.35
N THR A 54 -12.81 -3.67 5.81
CA THR A 54 -13.50 -3.49 4.52
C THR A 54 -14.51 -2.36 4.57
N TYR A 55 -15.26 -2.24 5.68
CA TYR A 55 -16.11 -1.07 5.94
C TYR A 55 -15.29 0.23 5.97
N SER A 56 -14.22 0.27 6.76
CA SER A 56 -13.40 1.47 6.93
C SER A 56 -12.80 1.96 5.62
N ALA A 57 -12.18 1.08 4.82
CA ALA A 57 -11.59 1.44 3.53
C ALA A 57 -12.64 1.88 2.50
N SER A 58 -13.81 1.22 2.48
CA SER A 58 -14.91 1.61 1.60
C SER A 58 -15.45 3.00 1.97
N PHE A 59 -15.67 3.25 3.25
CA PHE A 59 -16.16 4.54 3.75
C PHE A 59 -15.17 5.66 3.50
N PHE A 60 -13.86 5.39 3.66
CA PHE A 60 -12.81 6.33 3.26
C PHE A 60 -12.95 6.71 1.77
N ALA A 61 -12.99 5.73 0.87
CA ALA A 61 -13.08 5.98 -0.56
C ALA A 61 -14.35 6.76 -0.96
N ILE A 62 -15.49 6.50 -0.31
CA ILE A 62 -16.72 7.28 -0.54
C ILE A 62 -16.60 8.69 0.06
N LYS A 63 -16.01 8.84 1.25
CA LYS A 63 -15.90 10.15 1.92
C LYS A 63 -15.06 11.13 1.11
N ILE A 64 -13.97 10.69 0.50
CA ILE A 64 -13.10 11.58 -0.29
C ILE A 64 -13.74 12.05 -1.61
N LEU A 65 -14.83 11.42 -2.05
CA LEU A 65 -15.59 11.80 -3.25
C LEU A 65 -16.86 12.61 -2.96
N THR A 66 -17.23 12.72 -1.68
CA THR A 66 -18.39 13.47 -1.21
C THR A 66 -17.96 14.82 -0.62
N ASP A 67 -18.94 15.67 -0.29
CA ASP A 67 -18.68 17.01 0.22
C ASP A 67 -17.72 16.97 1.43
N PRO A 68 -16.59 17.71 1.38
CA PRO A 68 -15.59 17.71 2.44
C PRO A 68 -16.15 18.13 3.80
N GLU A 69 -17.17 18.99 3.83
CA GLU A 69 -17.78 19.53 5.06
C GLU A 69 -18.68 18.52 5.79
N ILE A 70 -19.07 17.42 5.13
CA ILE A 70 -19.86 16.38 5.79
C ILE A 70 -19.03 15.76 6.93
N PRO A 71 -19.56 15.68 8.17
CA PRO A 71 -18.83 15.10 9.29
C PRO A 71 -18.57 13.61 9.09
N VAL A 72 -17.50 13.09 9.68
CA VAL A 72 -17.18 11.65 9.62
C VAL A 72 -17.82 10.95 10.81
N ASN A 73 -19.03 10.40 10.62
CA ASN A 73 -19.74 9.63 11.65
C ASN A 73 -20.69 8.59 11.02
N ALA A 74 -21.29 7.73 11.83
CA ALA A 74 -22.20 6.67 11.37
C ALA A 74 -23.44 7.18 10.60
N GLY A 75 -23.88 8.42 10.84
CA GLY A 75 -24.97 9.04 10.09
C GLY A 75 -24.63 9.27 8.63
N THR A 76 -23.39 9.69 8.35
CA THR A 76 -22.86 9.93 7.00
C THR A 76 -22.87 8.69 6.13
N PHE A 77 -22.58 7.53 6.72
CA PHE A 77 -22.49 6.26 5.99
C PHE A 77 -23.75 5.41 6.11
N ARG A 78 -24.84 5.94 6.69
CA ARG A 78 -26.11 5.20 6.88
C ARG A 78 -26.72 4.73 5.55
N SER A 79 -26.50 5.49 4.47
CA SER A 79 -26.95 5.16 3.11
C SER A 79 -25.98 4.27 2.35
N VAL A 80 -24.86 3.87 2.95
CA VAL A 80 -23.85 3.00 2.33
C VAL A 80 -23.97 1.59 2.92
N GLU A 81 -24.46 0.65 2.12
CA GLU A 81 -24.52 -0.77 2.46
C GLU A 81 -23.35 -1.52 1.83
N LEU A 82 -22.76 -2.45 2.58
CA LEU A 82 -21.73 -3.35 2.06
C LEU A 82 -22.22 -4.80 2.16
N ILE A 83 -22.11 -5.53 1.05
CA ILE A 83 -22.28 -6.98 1.00
C ILE A 83 -20.87 -7.58 0.97
N ILE A 84 -20.43 -8.12 2.10
CA ILE A 84 -19.11 -8.74 2.26
C ILE A 84 -19.32 -10.25 2.44
N PRO A 85 -18.89 -11.11 1.50
CA PRO A 85 -19.04 -12.55 1.65
C PRO A 85 -18.27 -13.04 2.88
N GLU A 86 -18.94 -13.72 3.79
CA GLU A 86 -18.32 -14.28 4.98
C GLU A 86 -17.33 -15.40 4.60
N GLY A 87 -16.12 -15.39 5.18
CA GLY A 87 -15.06 -16.32 4.80
C GLY A 87 -14.31 -15.94 3.51
N SER A 88 -14.63 -14.79 2.90
CA SER A 88 -13.72 -14.13 1.96
C SER A 88 -12.55 -13.51 2.70
N PHE A 89 -11.47 -13.17 1.99
CA PHE A 89 -10.35 -12.46 2.61
C PHE A 89 -10.71 -11.03 3.06
N LEU A 90 -11.87 -10.50 2.65
CA LEU A 90 -12.41 -9.19 3.07
C LEU A 90 -13.36 -9.28 4.28
N GLY A 91 -13.73 -10.50 4.67
CA GLY A 91 -14.63 -10.82 5.77
C GLY A 91 -14.16 -12.10 6.47
N ALA A 92 -12.87 -12.11 6.83
CA ALA A 92 -12.20 -13.32 7.27
C ALA A 92 -12.67 -13.80 8.64
N ARG A 93 -12.69 -15.13 8.83
CA ARG A 93 -13.02 -15.79 10.09
C ARG A 93 -11.75 -16.17 10.84
N LEU A 94 -11.86 -16.23 12.16
CA LEU A 94 -10.84 -16.88 12.99
C LEU A 94 -10.62 -18.32 12.50
N PRO A 95 -9.38 -18.84 12.39
CA PRO A 95 -8.10 -18.28 12.87
C PRO A 95 -7.23 -17.60 11.79
N ALA A 96 -7.80 -17.09 10.70
CA ALA A 96 -7.00 -16.47 9.64
C ALA A 96 -6.14 -15.31 10.16
N ALA A 97 -4.90 -15.19 9.67
CA ALA A 97 -4.00 -14.11 10.03
C ALA A 97 -4.40 -12.81 9.32
N VAL A 98 -4.47 -11.70 10.06
CA VAL A 98 -5.05 -10.43 9.58
C VAL A 98 -4.11 -9.21 9.63
N CYS A 99 -2.81 -9.43 9.86
CA CYS A 99 -1.85 -8.35 10.09
C CYS A 99 -1.79 -7.36 8.92
N ALA A 100 -1.67 -7.86 7.69
CA ALA A 100 -1.62 -7.04 6.47
C ALA A 100 -3.02 -6.66 5.94
N GLY A 101 -4.08 -7.13 6.59
CA GLY A 101 -5.46 -6.70 6.33
C GLY A 101 -5.62 -5.19 6.46
N ASN A 102 -5.04 -4.62 7.52
CA ASN A 102 -5.12 -3.17 7.80
C ASN A 102 -4.22 -2.33 6.90
N THR A 103 -3.15 -2.92 6.34
CA THR A 103 -2.15 -2.17 5.58
C THR A 103 -2.38 -2.31 4.08
N GLU A 104 -2.32 -3.53 3.53
CA GLU A 104 -2.31 -3.75 2.09
C GLU A 104 -3.71 -3.99 1.53
N THR A 105 -4.54 -4.76 2.24
CA THR A 105 -5.89 -5.08 1.77
C THR A 105 -6.81 -3.88 1.79
N THR A 106 -6.74 -3.03 2.81
CA THR A 106 -7.47 -1.76 2.87
C THR A 106 -7.06 -0.81 1.75
N GLN A 107 -5.76 -0.72 1.41
CA GLN A 107 -5.30 0.07 0.24
C GLN A 107 -5.97 -0.44 -1.03
N ARG A 108 -5.98 -1.76 -1.24
CA ARG A 108 -6.59 -2.35 -2.44
C ARG A 108 -8.10 -2.17 -2.50
N ILE A 109 -8.79 -2.26 -1.36
CA ILE A 109 -10.24 -1.97 -1.28
C ILE A 109 -10.50 -0.52 -1.69
N ALA A 110 -9.77 0.44 -1.11
CA ALA A 110 -9.94 1.86 -1.44
C ALA A 110 -9.70 2.12 -2.94
N ASP A 111 -8.59 1.60 -3.48
CA ASP A 111 -8.27 1.71 -4.91
C ASP A 111 -9.37 1.09 -5.79
N THR A 112 -9.95 -0.05 -5.41
CA THR A 112 -11.01 -0.71 -6.18
C THR A 112 -12.31 0.09 -6.16
N VAL A 113 -12.71 0.61 -4.99
CA VAL A 113 -13.91 1.46 -4.85
C VAL A 113 -13.76 2.72 -5.70
N LEU A 114 -12.63 3.41 -5.61
CA LEU A 114 -12.34 4.58 -6.44
C LEU A 114 -12.39 4.24 -7.93
N LYS A 115 -11.75 3.13 -8.34
CA LYS A 115 -11.77 2.66 -9.74
C LYS A 115 -13.18 2.45 -10.29
N VAL A 116 -14.09 1.87 -9.50
CA VAL A 116 -15.48 1.68 -9.92
C VAL A 116 -16.24 3.01 -9.92
N CYS A 117 -16.03 3.87 -8.92
CA CYS A 117 -16.62 5.21 -8.87
C CYS A 117 -16.23 6.08 -10.08
N ALA A 118 -15.03 5.89 -10.64
CA ALA A 118 -14.58 6.61 -11.82
C ALA A 118 -15.48 6.42 -13.05
N GLN A 119 -16.28 5.36 -13.10
CA GLN A 119 -17.19 5.09 -14.22
C GLN A 119 -18.42 6.00 -14.23
N PHE A 120 -18.77 6.62 -13.09
CA PHE A 120 -19.94 7.49 -12.96
C PHE A 120 -19.67 8.85 -12.30
N ALA A 121 -18.47 9.05 -11.73
CA ALA A 121 -17.98 10.34 -11.24
C ALA A 121 -16.55 10.62 -11.75
N PRO A 122 -16.29 10.53 -13.07
CA PRO A 122 -14.94 10.60 -13.65
C PRO A 122 -14.18 11.89 -13.31
N GLU A 123 -14.89 13.00 -13.12
CA GLU A 123 -14.36 14.32 -12.80
C GLU A 123 -13.98 14.52 -11.33
N ARG A 124 -14.27 13.54 -10.46
CA ARG A 124 -13.96 13.59 -9.03
C ARG A 124 -12.88 12.60 -8.61
N VAL A 125 -12.71 11.53 -9.38
CA VAL A 125 -11.87 10.40 -8.98
C VAL A 125 -10.44 10.59 -9.49
N PRO A 126 -9.43 10.49 -8.61
CA PRO A 126 -8.02 10.48 -9.02
C PRO A 126 -7.62 9.13 -9.64
N ALA A 127 -6.52 9.12 -10.38
CA ALA A 127 -5.85 7.88 -10.75
C ALA A 127 -5.32 7.14 -9.50
N ALA A 128 -4.89 5.89 -9.65
CA ALA A 128 -4.38 5.13 -8.51
C ALA A 128 -3.13 5.81 -7.93
N SER A 129 -3.08 5.90 -6.61
CA SER A 129 -1.83 6.21 -5.91
C SER A 129 -0.98 4.94 -5.78
N GLN A 130 0.15 5.02 -5.09
CA GLN A 130 1.08 3.89 -4.90
C GLN A 130 0.44 2.59 -4.40
N GLY A 131 -0.74 2.62 -3.76
CA GLY A 131 -1.56 1.43 -3.50
C GLY A 131 -0.95 0.42 -2.51
N THR A 132 -0.02 0.85 -1.67
CA THR A 132 0.69 0.05 -0.68
C THR A 132 1.18 0.94 0.46
N MET A 133 1.41 0.39 1.66
CA MET A 133 2.07 1.12 2.76
C MET A 133 3.60 0.96 2.75
N ASN A 134 4.12 0.07 1.89
CA ASN A 134 5.53 -0.33 1.84
C ASN A 134 6.11 -0.63 3.22
N THR A 135 5.46 -1.51 3.98
CA THR A 135 5.86 -1.74 5.37
C THR A 135 7.18 -2.51 5.40
N VAL A 136 8.15 -1.96 6.12
CA VAL A 136 9.46 -2.56 6.37
C VAL A 136 9.63 -2.71 7.87
N ALA A 137 9.91 -3.93 8.32
CA ALA A 137 10.32 -4.18 9.68
C ALA A 137 11.75 -4.74 9.70
N ILE A 138 12.60 -4.20 10.58
CA ILE A 138 13.98 -4.65 10.79
C ILE A 138 14.16 -4.91 12.27
N GLY A 139 14.55 -6.13 12.62
CA GLY A 139 14.81 -6.53 14.00
C GLY A 139 16.17 -7.18 14.16
N GLY A 140 16.78 -7.02 15.32
CA GLY A 140 18.10 -7.56 15.60
C GLY A 140 18.52 -7.31 17.04
N HIS A 141 19.81 -7.49 17.30
CA HIS A 141 20.44 -7.13 18.57
C HIS A 141 21.44 -6.01 18.31
N ASP A 142 21.34 -4.94 19.09
CA ASP A 142 22.19 -3.76 18.96
C ASP A 142 23.62 -4.07 19.41
N PRO A 143 24.62 -4.08 18.51
CA PRO A 143 26.01 -4.37 18.83
C PRO A 143 26.68 -3.25 19.64
N ARG A 144 26.05 -2.06 19.76
CA ARG A 144 26.54 -0.93 20.55
C ARG A 144 26.23 -1.09 22.04
N SER A 145 25.33 -2.01 22.39
CA SER A 145 24.96 -2.29 23.77
C SER A 145 26.08 -3.05 24.50
N SER A 146 26.31 -2.70 25.76
CA SER A 146 27.23 -3.44 26.65
C SER A 146 26.61 -4.72 27.23
N GLU A 147 25.31 -4.97 26.99
CA GLU A 147 24.65 -6.18 27.48
C GLU A 147 25.15 -7.43 26.72
N PRO A 148 25.38 -8.56 27.40
CA PRO A 148 25.75 -9.81 26.75
C PRO A 148 24.73 -10.22 25.68
N GLY A 149 25.18 -10.37 24.43
CA GLY A 149 24.33 -10.69 23.28
C GLY A 149 23.66 -9.49 22.61
N GLY A 150 23.91 -8.27 23.09
CA GLY A 150 23.34 -7.03 22.56
C GLY A 150 21.89 -6.80 23.01
N ARG A 151 21.41 -5.55 22.93
CA ARG A 151 20.02 -5.21 23.30
C ARG A 151 19.08 -5.49 22.12
N PRO A 152 18.00 -6.27 22.26
CA PRO A 152 17.09 -6.52 21.16
C PRO A 152 16.37 -5.23 20.73
N TYR A 153 16.16 -5.07 19.43
CA TYR A 153 15.41 -3.97 18.85
C TYR A 153 14.45 -4.45 17.75
N THR A 154 13.39 -3.66 17.55
CA THR A 154 12.49 -3.74 16.40
C THR A 154 12.25 -2.33 15.87
N TYR A 155 12.54 -2.15 14.59
CA TYR A 155 12.23 -0.96 13.81
C TYR A 155 11.11 -1.30 12.83
N ILE A 156 10.09 -0.45 12.71
CA ILE A 156 9.01 -0.60 11.75
C ILE A 156 8.78 0.75 11.08
N GLU A 157 8.72 0.76 9.76
CA GLU A 157 8.46 1.94 8.94
C GLU A 157 7.39 1.63 7.89
N THR A 158 6.60 2.66 7.58
CA THR A 158 5.77 2.71 6.36
C THR A 158 6.38 3.77 5.46
N ILE A 159 6.52 3.48 4.17
CA ILE A 159 7.22 4.36 3.23
C ILE A 159 6.20 4.90 2.22
N GLY A 160 6.17 6.21 2.07
CA GLY A 160 5.33 6.90 1.08
C GLY A 160 5.70 6.57 -0.37
N GLY A 161 4.96 7.15 -1.31
CA GLY A 161 5.19 6.94 -2.74
C GLY A 161 4.41 7.93 -3.56
N GLY A 162 4.18 7.62 -4.84
CA GLY A 162 3.50 8.54 -5.73
C GLY A 162 2.00 8.60 -5.49
N GLN A 163 1.45 9.81 -5.35
CA GLN A 163 0.00 10.01 -5.39
C GLN A 163 -0.50 9.96 -6.84
N GLY A 164 -1.70 9.44 -7.07
CA GLY A 164 -2.31 9.47 -8.39
C GLY A 164 -2.60 10.90 -8.88
N GLY A 165 -2.47 11.13 -10.18
CA GLY A 165 -2.93 12.37 -10.81
C GLY A 165 -4.41 12.58 -10.52
N ARG A 166 -4.81 13.84 -10.31
CA ARG A 166 -6.18 14.20 -9.90
C ARG A 166 -6.85 15.00 -11.02
N PRO A 167 -8.19 15.04 -11.07
CA PRO A 167 -8.91 15.97 -11.95
C PRO A 167 -8.48 17.44 -11.76
N MET A 168 -8.11 17.83 -10.52
CA MET A 168 -7.69 19.20 -10.19
C MET A 168 -6.19 19.48 -10.28
N GLY A 169 -5.35 18.49 -10.59
CA GLY A 169 -3.90 18.73 -10.72
C GLY A 169 -3.03 17.48 -10.58
N PRO A 170 -1.70 17.63 -10.71
CA PRO A 170 -0.76 16.52 -10.58
C PRO A 170 -0.82 15.88 -9.19
N GLY A 171 -0.41 14.62 -9.12
CA GLY A 171 -0.20 13.91 -7.86
C GLY A 171 1.08 14.39 -7.16
N ASP A 172 1.05 14.42 -5.84
CA ASP A 172 2.19 14.76 -5.00
C ASP A 172 3.24 13.62 -4.98
N ASP A 173 4.52 13.99 -4.95
CA ASP A 173 5.65 13.06 -4.96
C ASP A 173 5.99 12.58 -3.53
N GLY A 174 6.20 11.26 -3.35
CA GLY A 174 6.77 10.68 -2.14
C GLY A 174 5.96 10.83 -0.84
N ILE A 175 4.63 10.87 -0.92
CA ILE A 175 3.75 11.04 0.25
C ILE A 175 3.02 9.75 0.65
N GLN A 176 2.54 9.71 1.90
CA GLN A 176 1.57 8.69 2.30
C GLN A 176 0.23 8.97 1.62
N CYS A 177 -0.42 7.92 1.13
CA CYS A 177 -1.65 8.01 0.36
C CYS A 177 -2.72 7.08 0.92
N ASN A 178 -3.98 7.51 0.80
CA ASN A 178 -5.17 6.73 1.11
C ASN A 178 -5.20 6.22 2.57
N MET A 179 -4.99 4.93 2.79
CA MET A 179 -5.14 4.29 4.10
C MET A 179 -3.95 4.52 5.04
N THR A 180 -2.99 5.37 4.67
CA THR A 180 -1.82 5.70 5.49
C THR A 180 -1.70 7.21 5.70
N ASN A 181 -1.36 7.62 6.93
CA ASN A 181 -1.13 9.02 7.31
C ASN A 181 -0.07 9.12 8.42
N THR A 182 1.13 8.63 8.13
CA THR A 182 2.28 8.66 9.05
C THR A 182 3.30 9.71 8.59
N MET A 183 3.95 10.39 9.53
CA MET A 183 5.14 11.18 9.22
C MET A 183 6.32 10.24 8.92
N ASN A 184 7.25 10.68 8.08
CA ASN A 184 8.47 9.93 7.82
C ASN A 184 9.34 9.86 9.08
N THR A 185 10.12 8.78 9.22
CA THR A 185 11.13 8.69 10.29
C THR A 185 12.31 9.61 9.93
N PRO A 186 12.67 10.60 10.77
CA PRO A 186 13.88 11.39 10.55
C PRO A 186 15.12 10.48 10.51
N VAL A 187 16.01 10.70 9.54
CA VAL A 187 17.22 9.88 9.36
C VAL A 187 18.07 9.86 10.63
N GLU A 188 18.34 11.03 11.19
CA GLU A 188 19.16 11.16 12.41
C GLU A 188 18.54 10.39 13.59
N ALA A 189 17.22 10.48 13.77
CA ALA A 189 16.52 9.77 14.84
C ALA A 189 16.62 8.25 14.67
N LEU A 190 16.54 7.75 13.43
CA LEU A 190 16.70 6.34 13.11
C LEU A 190 18.12 5.87 13.44
N GLU A 191 19.15 6.56 12.94
CA GLU A 191 20.55 6.14 13.10
C GLU A 191 21.07 6.26 14.55
N ILE A 192 20.54 7.20 15.32
CA ILE A 192 20.84 7.29 16.76
C ILE A 192 20.23 6.09 17.48
N THR A 193 18.96 5.79 17.19
CA THR A 193 18.20 4.80 17.96
C THR A 193 18.59 3.37 17.63
N TYR A 194 18.83 3.07 16.35
CA TYR A 194 19.06 1.72 15.86
C TYR A 194 20.46 1.57 15.26
N PRO A 195 21.06 0.37 15.27
CA PRO A 195 22.33 0.10 14.57
C PRO A 195 22.13 -0.01 13.05
N LEU A 196 21.39 0.93 12.47
CA LEU A 196 20.99 0.99 11.08
C LEU A 196 21.51 2.31 10.48
N ARG A 197 21.81 2.31 9.19
CA ARG A 197 22.22 3.52 8.45
C ARG A 197 21.37 3.70 7.21
N VAL A 198 20.88 4.92 6.99
CA VAL A 198 20.16 5.27 5.77
C VAL A 198 21.17 5.71 4.72
N GLU A 199 21.31 4.95 3.65
CA GLU A 199 22.26 5.29 2.59
C GLU A 199 21.66 6.20 1.54
N ARG A 200 20.37 6.01 1.25
CA ARG A 200 19.60 6.81 0.30
C ARG A 200 18.20 7.04 0.81
N TYR A 201 17.75 8.28 0.67
CA TYR A 201 16.36 8.66 0.84
C TYR A 201 16.04 9.81 -0.12
N GLU A 202 15.42 9.47 -1.24
CA GLU A 202 15.23 10.39 -2.36
C GLU A 202 13.96 10.05 -3.15
N LEU A 203 13.52 10.97 -4.00
CA LEU A 203 12.45 10.70 -4.96
C LEU A 203 12.93 9.69 -6.00
N ARG A 204 12.07 8.73 -6.34
CA ARG A 204 12.29 7.77 -7.43
C ARG A 204 11.90 8.42 -8.75
N GLU A 205 12.76 9.27 -9.28
CA GLU A 205 12.47 10.04 -10.49
C GLU A 205 12.05 9.15 -11.68
N GLY A 206 11.08 9.64 -12.46
CA GLY A 206 10.55 8.94 -13.62
C GLY A 206 9.71 7.71 -13.27
N SER A 207 9.22 7.58 -12.03
CA SER A 207 8.27 6.53 -11.64
C SER A 207 6.80 6.93 -11.80
N SER A 208 6.51 8.23 -11.96
CA SER A 208 5.16 8.73 -12.21
C SER A 208 4.56 8.25 -13.52
N GLY A 209 3.27 7.92 -13.50
CA GLY A 209 2.46 7.73 -14.70
C GLY A 209 2.18 9.07 -15.41
N ALA A 210 2.31 9.07 -16.73
CA ALA A 210 2.06 10.24 -17.58
C ALA A 210 0.55 10.50 -17.76
N GLY A 211 0.16 11.75 -17.98
CA GLY A 211 -1.21 12.15 -18.27
C GLY A 211 -1.31 13.67 -18.28
N LYS A 212 -2.49 14.22 -18.59
CA LYS A 212 -2.76 15.67 -18.45
C LYS A 212 -2.30 16.17 -17.08
N HIS A 213 -2.61 15.40 -16.05
CA HIS A 213 -2.06 15.56 -14.72
C HIS A 213 -1.27 14.29 -14.37
N ARG A 214 0.06 14.41 -14.32
CA ARG A 214 0.94 13.29 -13.96
C ARG A 214 0.63 12.76 -12.57
N GLY A 215 0.95 11.48 -12.34
CA GLY A 215 1.10 10.97 -10.99
C GLY A 215 2.36 11.51 -10.31
N GLY A 216 2.47 11.23 -9.02
CA GLY A 216 3.68 11.46 -8.23
C GLY A 216 4.74 10.38 -8.46
N ASN A 217 5.99 10.73 -8.23
CA ASN A 217 7.10 9.81 -8.12
C ASN A 217 7.06 9.09 -6.76
N GLY A 218 7.50 7.84 -6.76
CA GLY A 218 7.78 7.07 -5.56
C GLY A 218 9.01 7.58 -4.81
N LEU A 219 9.48 6.76 -3.87
CA LEU A 219 10.67 6.98 -3.05
C LEU A 219 11.67 5.85 -3.23
N VAL A 220 12.95 6.16 -3.05
CA VAL A 220 14.01 5.18 -2.85
C VAL A 220 14.44 5.25 -1.40
N ARG A 221 14.33 4.14 -0.68
CA ARG A 221 14.74 3.99 0.73
C ARG A 221 15.75 2.85 0.84
N VAL A 222 16.95 3.16 1.31
CA VAL A 222 18.07 2.20 1.37
C VAL A 222 18.64 2.18 2.78
N ILE A 223 18.60 1.02 3.44
CA ILE A 223 18.95 0.88 4.86
C ILE A 223 19.96 -0.25 5.04
N ARG A 224 21.12 0.07 5.62
CA ARG A 224 22.20 -0.87 5.95
C ARG A 224 22.08 -1.34 7.40
N ALA A 225 22.30 -2.63 7.64
CA ALA A 225 22.50 -3.18 8.99
C ALA A 225 23.97 -3.01 9.41
N VAL A 226 24.28 -2.14 10.36
CA VAL A 226 25.69 -1.76 10.67
C VAL A 226 26.32 -2.76 11.63
N GLY A 227 27.33 -3.51 11.18
CA GLY A 227 28.16 -4.37 12.04
C GLY A 227 27.43 -5.50 12.77
N HIS A 228 26.23 -5.89 12.33
CA HIS A 228 25.45 -6.96 12.97
C HIS A 228 24.49 -7.63 11.98
N THR A 229 24.03 -8.84 12.33
CA THR A 229 22.97 -9.52 11.58
C THR A 229 21.60 -8.95 11.94
N ALA A 230 20.77 -8.69 10.94
CA ALA A 230 19.40 -8.21 11.13
C ALA A 230 18.40 -9.08 10.36
N ARG A 231 17.19 -9.22 10.89
CA ARG A 231 16.06 -9.85 10.21
C ARG A 231 15.17 -8.77 9.61
N VAL A 232 14.86 -8.90 8.34
CA VAL A 232 13.97 -7.99 7.61
C VAL A 232 12.67 -8.71 7.28
N SER A 233 11.55 -8.03 7.48
CA SER A 233 10.25 -8.43 6.98
C SER A 233 9.69 -7.32 6.09
N LEU A 234 9.31 -7.68 4.87
CA LEU A 234 8.69 -6.78 3.88
C LEU A 234 7.23 -7.17 3.71
N GLN A 235 6.36 -6.17 3.77
CA GLN A 235 4.94 -6.31 3.45
C GLN A 235 4.58 -5.17 2.49
N CYS A 236 4.50 -5.52 1.22
CA CYS A 236 4.54 -4.58 0.11
C CYS A 236 3.66 -5.08 -1.05
N GLU A 237 2.99 -4.15 -1.75
CA GLU A 237 2.07 -4.39 -2.88
C GLU A 237 2.46 -3.58 -4.12
N ARG A 238 1.83 -3.84 -5.27
CA ARG A 238 2.11 -3.13 -6.55
C ARG A 238 3.54 -3.35 -7.04
N ARG A 239 4.06 -4.57 -6.85
CA ARG A 239 5.30 -5.09 -7.44
C ARG A 239 5.01 -5.84 -8.72
N ARG A 240 3.81 -6.45 -8.83
CA ARG A 240 3.33 -7.14 -10.04
C ARG A 240 2.30 -6.32 -10.81
N PHE A 241 1.29 -5.77 -10.12
CA PHE A 241 0.27 -4.95 -10.74
C PHE A 241 0.57 -3.47 -10.54
N ALA A 242 0.80 -2.73 -11.63
CA ALA A 242 1.08 -1.30 -11.56
C ALA A 242 -0.08 -0.48 -10.96
N PRO A 243 0.20 0.66 -10.31
CA PRO A 243 -0.82 1.66 -10.02
C PRO A 243 -1.45 2.18 -11.31
N TYR A 244 -2.77 1.96 -11.49
CA TYR A 244 -3.45 2.25 -12.74
C TYR A 244 -3.58 3.76 -13.01
N GLY A 245 -3.39 4.15 -14.27
CA GLY A 245 -3.80 5.44 -14.79
C GLY A 245 -5.32 5.53 -14.96
N LEU A 246 -5.85 6.74 -15.09
CA LEU A 246 -7.29 6.97 -15.22
C LEU A 246 -7.61 8.03 -16.26
N GLN A 247 -8.79 7.95 -16.88
CA GLN A 247 -9.24 8.87 -17.94
C GLN A 247 -8.25 8.99 -19.11
N GLY A 248 -7.55 7.90 -19.44
CA GLY A 248 -6.55 7.87 -20.52
C GLY A 248 -5.12 8.22 -20.09
N GLY A 249 -4.87 8.50 -18.80
CA GLY A 249 -3.52 8.57 -18.27
C GLY A 249 -2.85 7.19 -18.19
N ALA A 250 -1.52 7.18 -18.19
CA ALA A 250 -0.68 5.99 -18.11
C ALA A 250 -0.47 5.53 -16.66
N ASP A 251 -0.18 4.24 -16.51
CA ASP A 251 0.12 3.63 -15.21
C ASP A 251 1.42 4.17 -14.61
N GLY A 252 1.49 4.19 -13.28
CA GLY A 252 2.74 4.44 -12.55
C GLY A 252 3.67 3.23 -12.63
N LYS A 253 4.98 3.43 -12.40
CA LYS A 253 5.91 2.30 -12.33
C LYS A 253 5.63 1.47 -11.07
N PRO A 254 5.65 0.12 -11.17
CA PRO A 254 5.66 -0.76 -10.01
C PRO A 254 6.81 -0.45 -9.04
N GLY A 255 6.60 -0.82 -7.79
CA GLY A 255 7.65 -0.83 -6.77
C GLY A 255 8.62 -2.01 -6.98
N ARG A 256 9.78 -1.94 -6.33
CA ARG A 256 10.83 -2.96 -6.38
C ARG A 256 11.48 -3.08 -5.01
N ASN A 257 11.80 -4.31 -4.61
CA ASN A 257 12.57 -4.56 -3.40
C ASN A 257 13.83 -5.34 -3.76
N ALA A 258 14.94 -5.05 -3.11
CA ALA A 258 16.18 -5.79 -3.30
C ALA A 258 17.03 -5.83 -2.03
N VAL A 259 18.00 -6.73 -2.00
CA VAL A 259 19.08 -6.75 -1.01
C VAL A 259 20.41 -6.60 -1.72
N LEU A 260 21.26 -5.71 -1.21
CA LEU A 260 22.67 -5.63 -1.59
C LEU A 260 23.46 -6.51 -0.62
N ARG A 261 23.93 -7.65 -1.13
CA ARG A 261 24.71 -8.63 -0.39
C ARG A 261 26.17 -8.22 -0.26
N GLY A 262 26.87 -8.87 0.66
CA GLY A 262 28.34 -8.78 0.75
C GLY A 262 29.00 -9.04 -0.62
N GLY A 263 29.94 -8.19 -1.01
CA GLY A 263 30.62 -8.27 -2.32
C GLY A 263 29.90 -7.57 -3.47
N GLY A 264 28.77 -6.88 -3.22
CA GLY A 264 28.11 -6.00 -4.19
C GLY A 264 27.03 -6.66 -5.05
N THR A 265 26.71 -7.94 -4.80
CA THR A 265 25.63 -8.65 -5.49
C THR A 265 24.27 -8.05 -5.13
N VAL A 266 23.42 -7.82 -6.14
CA VAL A 266 22.03 -7.37 -5.96
C VAL A 266 21.10 -8.57 -6.12
N GLU A 267 20.30 -8.84 -5.09
CA GLU A 267 19.28 -9.89 -5.08
C GLU A 267 17.88 -9.25 -5.09
N GLU A 268 17.05 -9.57 -6.09
CA GLU A 268 15.65 -9.14 -6.11
C GLU A 268 14.84 -9.84 -5.03
N VAL A 269 13.95 -9.11 -4.37
CA VAL A 269 13.10 -9.63 -3.30
C VAL A 269 11.63 -9.38 -3.63
N PRO A 270 10.73 -10.35 -3.38
CA PRO A 270 9.30 -10.15 -3.63
C PRO A 270 8.68 -9.08 -2.71
N GLY A 271 7.42 -8.73 -2.99
CA GLY A 271 6.65 -7.79 -2.15
C GLY A 271 6.42 -8.31 -0.72
N LYS A 272 6.30 -9.62 -0.54
CA LYS A 272 6.13 -10.22 0.79
C LYS A 272 7.27 -11.17 1.05
N ALA A 273 8.12 -10.83 2.01
CA ALA A 273 9.34 -11.58 2.27
C ALA A 273 9.77 -11.49 3.73
N SER A 274 10.42 -12.55 4.21
CA SER A 274 11.21 -12.52 5.45
C SER A 274 12.60 -13.05 5.14
N LEU A 275 13.62 -12.24 5.42
CA LEU A 275 15.01 -12.54 5.08
C LEU A 275 15.96 -12.08 6.18
N SER A 276 17.21 -12.55 6.11
CA SER A 276 18.29 -12.08 6.97
C SER A 276 19.28 -11.25 6.17
N LEU A 277 19.75 -10.17 6.78
CA LEU A 277 20.91 -9.41 6.37
C LEU A 277 22.11 -9.84 7.21
N ALA A 278 23.23 -10.13 6.56
CA ALA A 278 24.52 -10.20 7.24
C ALA A 278 24.99 -8.79 7.65
N ALA A 279 26.07 -8.74 8.43
CA ALA A 279 26.68 -7.46 8.80
C ALA A 279 27.00 -6.65 7.55
N ASP A 280 26.61 -5.38 7.59
CA ASP A 280 26.78 -4.39 6.54
C ASP A 280 26.06 -4.70 5.23
N GLU A 281 25.13 -5.66 5.19
CA GLU A 281 24.22 -5.81 4.04
C GLU A 281 23.09 -4.77 4.09
N VAL A 282 22.45 -4.55 2.93
CA VAL A 282 21.55 -3.43 2.72
C VAL A 282 20.21 -3.90 2.17
N VAL A 283 19.10 -3.44 2.74
CA VAL A 283 17.77 -3.56 2.13
C VAL A 283 17.45 -2.31 1.32
N VAL A 284 16.94 -2.51 0.10
CA VAL A 284 16.51 -1.46 -0.83
C VAL A 284 15.01 -1.61 -1.04
N VAL A 285 14.26 -0.52 -0.82
CA VAL A 285 12.84 -0.41 -1.15
C VAL A 285 12.63 0.78 -2.07
N GLU A 286 12.23 0.49 -3.30
CA GLU A 286 11.76 1.46 -4.27
C GLU A 286 10.23 1.41 -4.30
N THR A 287 9.58 2.49 -3.87
CA THR A 287 8.12 2.53 -3.80
C THR A 287 7.50 2.82 -5.16
N PRO A 288 6.24 2.41 -5.38
CA PRO A 288 5.54 2.67 -6.63
C PRO A 288 5.33 4.18 -6.87
N GLY A 289 5.24 4.56 -8.14
CA GLY A 289 4.72 5.88 -8.52
C GLY A 289 3.19 5.91 -8.46
N GLY A 290 2.59 7.07 -8.76
CA GLY A 290 1.15 7.19 -8.97
C GLY A 290 0.80 7.09 -10.46
N GLY A 291 -0.40 6.61 -10.78
CA GLY A 291 -0.94 6.66 -12.13
C GLY A 291 -1.22 8.11 -12.58
N GLY A 292 -1.13 8.36 -13.88
CA GLY A 292 -1.50 9.63 -14.48
C GLY A 292 -3.01 9.76 -14.70
N TRP A 293 -3.50 10.99 -14.77
CA TRP A 293 -4.91 11.30 -15.01
C TRP A 293 -5.07 12.12 -16.29
N GLY A 294 -5.99 11.69 -17.15
CA GLY A 294 -6.28 12.35 -18.43
C GLY A 294 -5.25 12.04 -19.51
N VAL A 295 -5.66 12.16 -20.78
CA VAL A 295 -4.75 12.07 -21.94
C VAL A 295 -3.77 13.26 -21.91
N ALA A 296 -2.48 12.97 -22.09
CA ALA A 296 -1.40 13.96 -22.11
C ALA A 296 -1.44 14.91 -23.31
#